data_AF-A0A6A1UG30-F1
#
_entry.id   AF-A0A6A1UG30-F1
#
_cell.length_a   1.000
_cell.length_b   1.000
_cell.length_c   1.000
_cell.angle_alpha   90.00
_cell.angle_beta   90.00
_cell.angle_gamma   90.00
#
_symmetry.space_group_name_H-M   'P 1'
#
loop_
_entity.id
_entity.type
_entity.pdbx_description
1 polymer ?
#
loop_
_entity_poly.entity_id
_entity_poly.type
_entity_poly.pdbx_seq_one_letter_code
_entity_poly.pdbx_strand_id
1 'polypeptide(L)'
;MFDRRGDKELIWFLLHAGAHCAKITFTNNCPNTIWPGTLTADQKPQLSTTGFELASKASSSVDIQAPWIGRFWARTGCSTDASGKFSCATADCASGQVACNGNGAIPPASLVEINIAANGGQDFYDVSLVDGFNLPVSVATQGGTGECKTSSCPANVNAVCPAELRVKGSDGSVIACKSACTAFNEPQYCCTGAYINQRPVHPLSTL
;
A
#
# COMPACT_ATOMS: atom_id res chain seq x y z
N MET A 1 -60.02 -34.42 -2.57
CA MET A 1 -59.17 -33.64 -1.65
C MET A 1 -57.73 -34.02 -1.94
N PHE A 2 -57.12 -33.37 -2.95
CA PHE A 2 -55.74 -33.60 -3.35
C PHE A 2 -54.85 -32.74 -2.44
N ASP A 3 -53.95 -33.40 -1.71
CA ASP A 3 -52.94 -32.83 -0.83
C ASP A 3 -52.00 -31.91 -1.65
N ARG A 4 -52.21 -30.58 -1.55
CA ARG A 4 -51.24 -29.58 -2.01
C ARG A 4 -50.23 -29.34 -0.89
N ARG A 5 -49.26 -30.25 -0.75
CA ARG A 5 -47.99 -29.88 -0.13
C ARG A 5 -47.21 -29.07 -1.16
N GLY A 6 -47.33 -27.75 -1.04
CA GLY A 6 -46.49 -26.82 -1.77
C GLY A 6 -45.08 -26.90 -1.21
N ASP A 7 -44.22 -27.62 -1.91
CA ASP A 7 -42.78 -27.57 -1.68
C ASP A 7 -42.33 -26.12 -1.94
N LYS A 8 -42.02 -25.41 -0.87
CA LYS A 8 -41.39 -24.09 -0.93
C LYS A 8 -39.93 -24.30 -1.26
N GLU A 9 -39.61 -24.48 -2.54
CA GLU A 9 -38.22 -24.52 -2.98
C GLU A 9 -37.64 -23.11 -3.00
N LEU A 10 -36.54 -22.91 -2.26
CA LEU A 10 -35.69 -21.73 -2.39
C LEU A 10 -34.87 -21.89 -3.68
N ILE A 11 -35.29 -21.26 -4.77
CA ILE A 11 -34.51 -21.22 -6.01
C ILE A 11 -33.43 -20.14 -5.84
N TRP A 12 -32.18 -20.57 -5.70
CA TRP A 12 -31.02 -19.69 -5.75
C TRP A 12 -30.63 -19.47 -7.22
N PHE A 13 -30.89 -18.28 -7.76
CA PHE A 13 -30.29 -17.87 -9.02
C PHE A 13 -28.87 -17.36 -8.75
N LEU A 14 -27.84 -18.15 -9.07
CA LEU A 14 -26.47 -17.64 -9.17
C LEU A 14 -26.31 -16.95 -10.53
N LEU A 15 -26.46 -15.63 -10.55
CA LEU A 15 -25.94 -14.81 -11.65
C LEU A 15 -24.44 -14.64 -11.43
N HIS A 16 -23.63 -15.44 -12.13
CA HIS A 16 -22.20 -15.17 -12.27
C HIS A 16 -22.01 -13.98 -13.22
N ALA A 17 -22.17 -12.75 -12.70
CA ALA A 17 -21.51 -11.61 -13.31
C ALA A 17 -20.01 -11.84 -13.07
N GLY A 18 -19.24 -12.10 -14.14
CA GLY A 18 -17.82 -12.40 -14.05
C GLY A 18 -17.11 -11.35 -13.19
N ALA A 19 -16.71 -11.74 -11.99
CA ALA A 19 -15.92 -10.87 -11.13
C ALA A 19 -14.57 -10.69 -11.83
N HIS A 20 -14.33 -9.51 -12.41
CA HIS A 20 -13.01 -9.13 -12.88
C HIS A 20 -12.12 -9.00 -11.64
N CYS A 21 -11.38 -10.07 -11.38
CA CYS A 21 -10.48 -10.18 -10.25
C CYS A 21 -9.06 -9.88 -10.73
N ALA A 22 -8.44 -8.85 -10.17
CA ALA A 22 -7.02 -8.62 -10.31
C ALA A 22 -6.28 -9.35 -9.19
N LYS A 23 -5.13 -9.95 -9.50
CA LYS A 23 -4.27 -10.60 -8.52
C LYS A 23 -3.03 -9.74 -8.28
N ILE A 24 -2.87 -9.22 -7.07
CA ILE A 24 -1.66 -8.50 -6.67
C ILE A 24 -0.70 -9.50 -6.04
N THR A 25 0.51 -9.60 -6.60
CA THR A 25 1.57 -10.48 -6.08
C THR A 25 2.70 -9.63 -5.50
N PHE A 26 2.95 -9.82 -4.21
CA PHE A 26 4.05 -9.21 -3.47
C PHE A 26 5.25 -10.13 -3.56
N THR A 27 6.42 -9.58 -3.88
CA THR A 27 7.70 -10.32 -3.89
C THR A 27 8.71 -9.55 -3.05
N ASN A 28 9.23 -10.18 -2.00
CA ASN A 28 10.27 -9.57 -1.19
C ASN A 28 11.66 -9.88 -1.76
N ASN A 29 12.24 -8.93 -2.50
CA ASN A 29 13.62 -9.06 -2.97
C ASN A 29 14.67 -8.51 -1.99
N CYS A 30 14.25 -7.91 -0.86
CA CYS A 30 15.14 -7.43 0.18
C CYS A 30 15.84 -8.60 0.89
N PRO A 31 17.02 -8.37 1.50
CA PRO A 31 17.72 -9.42 2.26
C PRO A 31 17.04 -9.78 3.59
N ASN A 32 16.13 -8.93 4.08
CA ASN A 32 15.46 -9.09 5.37
C ASN A 32 13.96 -9.32 5.17
N THR A 33 13.31 -9.90 6.19
CA THR A 33 11.85 -9.97 6.26
C THR A 33 11.22 -8.57 6.24
N ILE A 34 10.12 -8.45 5.51
CA ILE A 34 9.26 -7.26 5.49
C ILE A 34 7.83 -7.66 5.89
N TRP A 35 7.04 -6.69 6.32
CA TRP A 35 5.62 -6.93 6.63
C TRP A 35 4.74 -6.01 5.81
N PRO A 36 4.28 -6.45 4.62
CA PRO A 36 3.37 -5.67 3.81
C PRO A 36 2.11 -5.27 4.58
N GLY A 37 1.60 -4.09 4.27
CA GLY A 37 0.31 -3.58 4.72
C GLY A 37 -0.55 -3.25 3.50
N THR A 38 -1.87 -3.39 3.64
CA THR A 38 -2.83 -3.05 2.60
C THR A 38 -3.91 -2.14 3.18
N LEU A 39 -4.39 -1.19 2.38
CA LEU A 39 -5.50 -0.32 2.76
C LEU A 39 -6.38 -0.05 1.55
N THR A 40 -7.66 -0.41 1.64
CA THR A 40 -8.69 0.09 0.73
C THR A 40 -9.07 1.51 1.12
N ALA A 41 -9.14 2.43 0.15
CA ALA A 41 -9.51 3.82 0.35
C ALA A 41 -10.98 4.02 0.78
N ASP A 42 -11.29 5.24 1.23
CA ASP A 42 -12.66 5.71 1.56
C ASP A 42 -13.43 4.85 2.58
N GLN A 43 -12.71 4.15 3.46
CA GLN A 43 -13.30 3.21 4.43
C GLN A 43 -14.18 2.13 3.80
N LYS A 44 -13.95 1.83 2.51
CA LYS A 44 -14.56 0.69 1.83
C LYS A 44 -14.05 -0.62 2.45
N PRO A 45 -14.73 -1.76 2.17
CA PRO A 45 -14.29 -3.05 2.65
C PRO A 45 -12.81 -3.32 2.37
N GLN A 46 -12.09 -3.76 3.40
CA GLN A 46 -10.68 -4.08 3.30
C GLN A 46 -10.47 -5.39 2.53
N LEU A 47 -9.27 -5.58 1.99
CA LEU A 47 -8.88 -6.84 1.36
C LEU A 47 -8.89 -7.99 2.39
N SER A 48 -8.82 -9.24 1.90
CA SER A 48 -8.81 -10.44 2.75
C SER A 48 -7.66 -10.46 3.77
N THR A 49 -6.60 -9.68 3.52
CA THR A 49 -5.55 -9.38 4.49
C THR A 49 -5.20 -7.90 4.44
N THR A 50 -5.06 -7.29 5.62
CA THR A 50 -4.57 -5.91 5.81
C THR A 50 -3.10 -5.85 6.23
N GLY A 51 -2.48 -7.00 6.49
CA GLY A 51 -1.05 -7.10 6.77
C GLY A 51 -0.60 -8.53 7.02
N PHE A 52 0.62 -8.84 6.59
CA PHE A 52 1.19 -10.18 6.67
C PHE A 52 2.72 -10.12 6.72
N GLU A 53 3.36 -11.20 7.13
CA GLU A 53 4.81 -11.36 7.07
C GLU A 53 5.24 -11.87 5.70
N LEU A 54 6.36 -11.35 5.18
CA LEU A 54 6.95 -11.79 3.92
C LEU A 54 8.47 -11.91 4.07
N ALA A 55 8.94 -13.15 4.27
CA ALA A 55 10.36 -13.48 4.39
C ALA A 55 11.15 -13.08 3.14
N SER A 56 12.48 -12.97 3.27
CA SER A 56 13.35 -12.70 2.11
C SER A 56 13.13 -13.73 1.01
N LYS A 57 13.02 -13.26 -0.23
CA LYS A 57 12.76 -14.03 -1.46
C LYS A 57 11.41 -14.73 -1.52
N ALA A 58 10.54 -14.55 -0.52
CA ALA A 58 9.19 -15.08 -0.55
C ALA A 58 8.25 -14.23 -1.42
N SER A 59 7.16 -14.85 -1.86
CA SER A 59 6.05 -14.18 -2.52
C SER A 59 4.72 -14.56 -1.88
N SER A 60 3.77 -13.63 -1.92
CA SER A 60 2.39 -13.84 -1.48
C SER A 60 1.45 -13.06 -2.39
N SER A 61 0.18 -13.39 -2.43
CA SER A 61 -0.79 -12.72 -3.29
C SER A 61 -2.10 -12.42 -2.59
N VAL A 62 -2.78 -11.39 -3.07
CA VAL A 62 -4.15 -11.04 -2.68
C VAL A 62 -4.98 -10.79 -3.94
N ASP A 63 -6.21 -11.28 -3.89
CA ASP A 63 -7.21 -11.08 -4.93
C ASP A 63 -7.99 -9.79 -4.65
N ILE A 64 -8.19 -8.98 -5.70
CA ILE A 64 -8.86 -7.70 -5.63
C ILE A 64 -10.02 -7.68 -6.63
N GLN A 65 -11.19 -7.30 -6.15
CA GLN A 65 -12.37 -7.14 -6.99
C GLN A 65 -12.43 -5.72 -7.55
N ALA A 66 -12.58 -5.60 -8.85
CA ALA A 66 -12.82 -4.31 -9.49
C ALA A 66 -14.26 -3.80 -9.21
N PRO A 67 -14.48 -2.49 -9.06
CA PRO A 67 -13.46 -1.44 -8.97
C PRO A 67 -12.82 -1.41 -7.58
N TRP A 68 -11.54 -1.03 -7.52
CA TRP A 68 -10.81 -0.91 -6.26
C TRP A 68 -9.85 0.26 -6.27
N ILE A 69 -9.80 1.01 -5.18
CA ILE A 69 -8.81 2.07 -4.97
C ILE A 69 -8.18 1.81 -3.62
N GLY A 70 -6.86 1.83 -3.58
CA GLY A 70 -6.14 1.67 -2.34
C GLY A 70 -4.64 1.72 -2.52
N ARG A 71 -3.94 1.37 -1.45
CA ARG A 71 -2.50 1.47 -1.37
C ARG A 71 -1.87 0.31 -0.63
N PHE A 72 -0.61 0.08 -0.95
CA PHE A 72 0.26 -0.91 -0.34
C PHE A 72 1.54 -0.25 0.15
N TRP A 73 2.09 -0.80 1.21
CA TRP A 73 3.41 -0.44 1.74
C TRP A 73 4.05 -1.67 2.36
N ALA A 74 5.29 -1.56 2.79
CA ALA A 74 5.93 -2.60 3.57
C ALA A 74 6.64 -2.03 4.79
N ARG A 75 6.43 -2.68 5.93
CA ARG A 75 7.05 -2.35 7.22
C ARG A 75 8.38 -3.07 7.39
N THR A 76 9.30 -2.47 8.12
CA THR A 76 10.63 -3.05 8.44
C THR A 76 10.96 -2.93 9.92
N GLY A 77 11.86 -3.79 10.39
CA GLY A 77 12.31 -3.79 11.78
C GLY A 77 11.16 -4.07 12.75
N CYS A 78 10.34 -5.06 12.44
CA CYS A 78 9.15 -5.37 13.24
C CYS A 78 9.43 -6.43 14.30
N SER A 79 8.74 -6.31 15.44
CA SER A 79 8.79 -7.28 16.53
C SER A 79 7.52 -7.22 17.39
N THR A 80 7.23 -8.31 18.08
CA THR A 80 6.21 -8.37 19.13
C THR A 80 6.87 -8.20 20.49
N ASP A 81 6.42 -7.23 21.27
CA ASP A 81 6.95 -7.01 22.63
C ASP A 81 6.38 -8.02 23.65
N ALA A 82 6.85 -7.93 24.90
CA ALA A 82 6.42 -8.82 25.98
C ALA A 82 4.92 -8.71 26.32
N SER A 83 4.24 -7.65 25.90
CA SER A 83 2.79 -7.47 26.06
C SER A 83 1.98 -8.07 24.93
N GLY A 84 2.64 -8.63 23.89
CA GLY A 84 2.00 -9.15 22.70
C GLY A 84 1.72 -8.09 21.63
N LYS A 85 2.21 -6.85 21.81
CA LYS A 85 2.00 -5.76 20.85
C LYS A 85 3.03 -5.84 19.73
N PHE A 86 2.55 -5.98 18.50
CA PHE A 86 3.37 -5.90 17.30
C PHE A 86 3.62 -4.43 16.93
N SER A 87 4.88 -4.08 16.66
CA SER A 87 5.28 -2.75 16.21
C SER A 87 6.48 -2.82 15.27
N CYS A 88 6.63 -1.81 14.42
CA CYS A 88 7.69 -1.72 13.42
C CYS A 88 8.47 -0.41 13.50
N ALA A 89 9.76 -0.47 13.14
CA ALA A 89 10.63 0.70 13.10
C ALA A 89 10.26 1.69 11.97
N THR A 90 9.75 1.18 10.84
CA THR A 90 9.27 2.03 9.73
C THR A 90 7.89 1.60 9.24
N ALA A 91 7.12 2.59 8.75
CA ALA A 91 5.80 2.41 8.15
C ALA A 91 4.77 1.66 9.03
N ASP A 92 4.96 1.68 10.35
CA ASP A 92 4.06 1.02 11.30
C ASP A 92 2.63 1.54 11.12
N CYS A 93 1.63 0.65 11.24
CA CYS A 93 0.22 1.03 11.09
C CYS A 93 -0.51 1.14 12.45
N ALA A 94 0.23 1.05 13.56
CA ALA A 94 -0.23 1.24 14.93
C ALA A 94 -1.47 0.43 15.34
N SER A 95 -1.76 -0.68 14.65
CA SER A 95 -2.83 -1.61 15.04
C SER A 95 -2.45 -2.46 16.25
N GLY A 96 -1.15 -2.53 16.58
CA GLY A 96 -0.60 -3.47 17.57
C GLY A 96 -0.56 -4.92 17.08
N GLN A 97 -0.85 -5.17 15.81
CA GLN A 97 -0.92 -6.50 15.20
C GLN A 97 -0.19 -6.55 13.86
N VAL A 98 0.07 -7.76 13.35
CA VAL A 98 0.55 -7.92 11.97
C VAL A 98 -0.48 -7.38 10.98
N ALA A 99 -1.77 -7.63 11.18
CA ALA A 99 -2.84 -7.02 10.39
C ALA A 99 -2.98 -5.52 10.70
N CYS A 100 -3.11 -4.67 9.68
CA CYS A 100 -3.26 -3.22 9.87
C CYS A 100 -4.71 -2.78 10.16
N ASN A 101 -5.69 -3.65 9.96
CA ASN A 101 -7.09 -3.46 10.39
C ASN A 101 -7.72 -2.13 9.92
N GLY A 102 -7.40 -1.71 8.70
CA GLY A 102 -7.90 -0.45 8.12
C GLY A 102 -7.08 0.79 8.50
N ASN A 103 -6.01 0.66 9.28
CA ASN A 103 -5.06 1.74 9.50
C ASN A 103 -4.05 1.83 8.34
N GLY A 104 -3.70 3.06 7.97
CA GLY A 104 -2.59 3.32 7.05
C GLY A 104 -1.23 3.27 7.74
N ALA A 105 -0.17 3.24 6.94
CA ALA A 105 1.19 3.45 7.42
C ALA A 105 1.31 4.83 8.09
N ILE A 106 2.08 4.90 9.18
CA ILE A 106 2.61 6.14 9.72
C ILE A 106 3.84 6.52 8.86
N PRO A 107 3.83 7.68 8.18
CA PRO A 107 4.97 8.15 7.40
C PRO A 107 6.24 8.31 8.25
N PRO A 108 7.45 8.09 7.68
CA PRO A 108 7.71 7.88 6.26
C PRO A 108 7.46 6.45 5.75
N ALA A 109 6.85 6.33 4.57
CA ALA A 109 6.59 5.07 3.90
C ALA A 109 6.57 5.23 2.37
N SER A 110 7.31 4.36 1.67
CA SER A 110 7.15 4.22 0.22
C SER A 110 5.82 3.53 -0.08
N LEU A 111 5.02 4.11 -0.97
CA LEU A 111 3.70 3.62 -1.32
C LEU A 111 3.66 3.06 -2.74
N VAL A 112 2.85 2.02 -2.93
CA VAL A 112 2.29 1.67 -4.23
C VAL A 112 0.81 1.98 -4.18
N GLU A 113 0.35 2.87 -5.03
CA GLU A 113 -1.04 3.32 -5.11
C GLU A 113 -1.66 2.73 -6.38
N ILE A 114 -2.87 2.17 -6.29
CA ILE A 114 -3.55 1.56 -7.44
C ILE A 114 -5.03 1.94 -7.43
N ASN A 115 -5.53 2.31 -8.61
CA ASN A 115 -6.93 2.44 -8.96
C ASN A 115 -7.25 1.45 -10.08
N ILE A 116 -8.01 0.41 -9.75
CA ILE A 116 -8.51 -0.62 -10.67
C ILE A 116 -9.90 -0.21 -11.11
N ALA A 117 -10.07 -0.01 -12.42
CA ALA A 117 -11.32 0.44 -13.00
C ALA A 117 -12.37 -0.69 -13.07
N ALA A 118 -13.64 -0.32 -13.02
CA ALA A 118 -14.74 -1.25 -13.27
C ALA A 118 -14.75 -1.72 -14.73
N ASN A 119 -15.29 -2.92 -14.98
CA ASN A 119 -15.62 -3.45 -16.31
C ASN A 119 -14.44 -3.49 -17.29
N GLY A 120 -13.22 -3.74 -16.81
CA GLY A 120 -12.02 -3.78 -17.64
C GLY A 120 -11.60 -2.42 -18.21
N GLY A 121 -11.96 -1.34 -17.52
CA GLY A 121 -11.51 0.01 -17.85
C GLY A 121 -10.02 0.24 -17.64
N GLN A 122 -9.58 1.49 -17.74
CA GLN A 122 -8.19 1.86 -17.58
C GLN A 122 -7.79 1.94 -16.09
N ASP A 123 -6.86 1.09 -15.69
CA ASP A 123 -6.23 1.14 -14.38
C ASP A 123 -5.17 2.25 -14.31
N PHE A 124 -4.99 2.82 -13.12
CA PHE A 124 -3.90 3.75 -12.80
C PHE A 124 -3.12 3.21 -11.61
N TYR A 125 -1.79 3.35 -11.66
CA TYR A 125 -0.93 2.95 -10.57
C TYR A 125 0.38 3.72 -10.59
N ASP A 126 0.98 3.88 -9.42
CA ASP A 126 2.27 4.52 -9.27
C ASP A 126 2.99 4.07 -7.99
N VAL A 127 4.31 4.32 -7.98
CA VAL A 127 5.10 4.39 -6.76
C VAL A 127 5.16 5.84 -6.31
N SER A 128 4.78 6.09 -5.07
CA SER A 128 4.69 7.43 -4.49
C SER A 128 5.61 7.58 -3.28
N LEU A 129 6.33 8.70 -3.26
CA LEU A 129 7.13 9.16 -2.12
C LEU A 129 6.53 10.42 -1.48
N VAL A 130 5.25 10.71 -1.72
CA VAL A 130 4.53 11.83 -1.06
C VAL A 130 4.59 11.68 0.45
N ASP A 131 4.46 10.44 0.94
CA ASP A 131 4.60 10.07 2.36
C ASP A 131 6.05 9.68 2.72
N GLY A 132 7.05 10.05 1.91
CA GLY A 132 8.46 9.75 2.14
C GLY A 132 8.89 8.37 1.65
N PHE A 133 10.02 7.89 2.17
CA PHE A 133 10.67 6.65 1.74
C PHE A 133 11.11 5.83 2.94
N ASN A 134 10.94 4.51 2.89
CA ASN A 134 11.57 3.59 3.84
C ASN A 134 12.31 2.43 3.15
N LEU A 135 11.83 1.97 1.98
CA LEU A 135 12.47 0.91 1.19
C LEU A 135 12.20 1.07 -0.31
N PRO A 136 13.11 0.59 -1.19
CA PRO A 136 12.87 0.58 -2.63
C PRO A 136 11.69 -0.29 -3.02
N VAL A 137 10.86 0.20 -3.95
CA VAL A 137 9.64 -0.50 -4.38
C VAL A 137 9.37 -0.28 -5.87
N SER A 138 8.64 -1.22 -6.46
CA SER A 138 8.20 -1.15 -7.85
C SER A 138 6.86 -1.85 -8.02
N VAL A 139 6.07 -1.39 -8.98
CA VAL A 139 4.86 -2.04 -9.45
C VAL A 139 4.93 -2.21 -10.97
N ALA A 140 4.58 -3.40 -11.44
CA ALA A 140 4.51 -3.73 -12.85
C ALA A 140 3.28 -4.61 -13.10
N THR A 141 2.63 -4.43 -14.25
CA THR A 141 1.49 -5.24 -14.64
C THR A 141 1.95 -6.54 -15.29
N GLN A 142 1.22 -7.62 -15.05
CA GLN A 142 1.37 -8.87 -15.80
C GLN A 142 0.18 -9.01 -16.75
N GLY A 143 0.41 -8.79 -18.04
CA GLY A 143 -0.67 -8.67 -19.03
C GLY A 143 -1.29 -7.27 -19.03
N GLY A 144 -2.56 -7.19 -19.45
CA GLY A 144 -3.23 -5.92 -19.75
C GLY A 144 -2.92 -5.41 -21.16
N THR A 145 -3.57 -4.32 -21.55
CA THR A 145 -3.32 -3.62 -22.83
C THR A 145 -3.14 -2.13 -22.58
N GLY A 146 -2.41 -1.44 -23.46
CA GLY A 146 -2.05 -0.03 -23.28
C GLY A 146 -0.57 0.15 -22.93
N GLU A 147 -0.24 1.22 -22.20
CA GLU A 147 1.17 1.54 -21.89
C GLU A 147 1.82 0.52 -20.94
N CYS A 148 1.10 0.13 -19.88
CA CYS A 148 1.53 -0.92 -18.94
C CYS A 148 2.99 -0.80 -18.45
N LYS A 149 3.48 0.43 -18.29
CA LYS A 149 4.87 0.72 -17.90
C LYS A 149 5.09 0.47 -16.42
N THR A 150 6.23 -0.09 -16.07
CA THR A 150 6.66 -0.22 -14.67
C THR A 150 6.82 1.15 -14.02
N SER A 151 6.25 1.31 -12.82
CA SER A 151 6.55 2.42 -11.92
C SER A 151 7.49 1.93 -10.82
N SER A 152 8.58 2.64 -10.54
CA SER A 152 9.61 2.16 -9.61
C SER A 152 10.40 3.30 -8.96
N CYS A 153 10.71 3.12 -7.68
CA CYS A 153 11.78 3.80 -6.97
C CYS A 153 12.79 2.75 -6.49
N PRO A 154 13.79 2.39 -7.32
CA PRO A 154 14.73 1.32 -7.02
C PRO A 154 15.94 1.79 -6.17
N ALA A 155 16.18 3.10 -6.12
CA ALA A 155 17.31 3.69 -5.42
C ALA A 155 17.12 3.61 -3.89
N ASN A 156 18.23 3.50 -3.16
CA ASN A 156 18.23 3.64 -1.70
C ASN A 156 18.23 5.13 -1.32
N VAL A 157 17.06 5.75 -1.24
CA VAL A 157 16.91 7.17 -0.89
C VAL A 157 17.45 7.47 0.52
N ASN A 158 17.46 6.50 1.43
CA ASN A 158 18.05 6.65 2.77
C ASN A 158 19.54 7.02 2.73
N ALA A 159 20.27 6.60 1.68
CA ALA A 159 21.70 6.88 1.53
C ALA A 159 22.00 8.36 1.20
N VAL A 160 21.04 9.06 0.57
CA VAL A 160 21.17 10.46 0.15
C VAL A 160 20.23 11.41 0.91
N CYS A 161 19.45 10.88 1.86
CA CYS A 161 18.48 11.64 2.62
C CYS A 161 19.14 12.84 3.34
N PRO A 162 18.64 14.08 3.18
CA PRO A 162 19.11 15.27 3.89
C PRO A 162 18.96 15.12 5.40
N ALA A 163 19.81 15.79 6.18
CA ALA A 163 19.89 15.61 7.63
C ALA A 163 18.55 15.86 8.34
N GLU A 164 17.83 16.88 7.89
CA GLU A 164 16.54 17.34 8.37
C GLU A 164 15.37 16.40 8.05
N LEU A 165 15.55 15.46 7.11
CA LEU A 165 14.53 14.49 6.69
C LEU A 165 14.79 13.08 7.22
N ARG A 166 15.96 12.81 7.80
CA ARG A 166 16.36 11.46 8.25
C ARG A 166 15.53 10.98 9.44
N VAL A 167 15.09 9.73 9.35
CA VAL A 167 14.67 8.91 10.50
C VAL A 167 15.78 7.93 10.81
N LYS A 168 16.25 7.91 12.06
CA LYS A 168 17.35 7.04 12.50
C LYS A 168 16.84 5.83 13.26
N GLY A 169 17.45 4.67 13.00
CA GLY A 169 17.29 3.46 13.79
C GLY A 169 18.06 3.52 15.11
N SER A 170 17.91 2.47 15.92
CA SER A 170 18.59 2.33 17.22
C SER A 170 20.12 2.24 17.09
N ASP A 171 20.62 1.76 15.94
CA ASP A 171 22.05 1.71 15.60
C ASP A 171 22.59 3.02 15.00
N GLY A 172 21.74 4.06 14.90
CA GLY A 172 22.09 5.37 14.33
C GLY A 172 22.07 5.42 12.80
N SER A 173 21.80 4.31 12.12
CA SER A 173 21.64 4.26 10.66
C SER A 173 20.37 4.99 10.22
N VAL A 174 20.34 5.51 8.99
CA VAL A 174 19.14 6.11 8.39
C VAL A 174 18.25 4.99 7.87
N ILE A 175 17.10 4.80 8.51
CA ILE A 175 16.16 3.70 8.19
C ILE A 175 14.98 4.16 7.33
N ALA A 176 14.72 5.47 7.28
CA ALA A 176 13.71 6.07 6.44
C ALA A 176 14.02 7.56 6.19
N CYS A 177 13.39 8.13 5.17
CA CYS A 177 13.50 9.53 4.79
C CYS A 177 12.11 10.16 4.68
N LYS A 178 11.85 11.21 5.46
CA LYS A 178 10.60 11.99 5.38
C LYS A 178 10.51 12.72 4.05
N SER A 179 9.30 12.90 3.54
CA SER A 179 9.05 13.96 2.56
C SER A 179 9.08 15.32 3.25
N ALA A 180 9.23 16.39 2.47
CA ALA A 180 9.14 17.75 3.00
C ALA A 180 7.77 18.02 3.66
N CYS A 181 6.68 17.48 3.11
CA CYS A 181 5.35 17.61 3.73
C CYS A 181 5.32 16.96 5.11
N THR A 182 5.80 15.72 5.24
CA THR A 182 5.85 15.03 6.54
C THR A 182 6.79 15.71 7.54
N ALA A 183 7.88 16.34 7.07
CA ALA A 183 8.85 16.98 7.93
C ALA A 183 8.43 18.37 8.41
N PHE A 184 7.87 19.19 7.52
CA PHE A 184 7.64 20.62 7.77
C PHE A 184 6.16 20.99 7.87
N ASN A 185 5.25 20.19 7.30
CA ASN A 185 3.80 20.42 7.29
C ASN A 185 3.40 21.81 6.77
N GLU A 186 4.16 22.34 5.80
CA GLU A 186 3.88 23.65 5.19
C GLU A 186 3.05 23.49 3.91
N PRO A 187 2.09 24.40 3.63
CA PRO A 187 1.16 24.27 2.51
C PRO A 187 1.83 24.06 1.14
N GLN A 188 2.98 24.70 0.91
CA GLN A 188 3.75 24.57 -0.33
C GLN A 188 4.38 23.18 -0.53
N TYR A 189 4.67 22.46 0.56
CA TYR A 189 5.21 21.10 0.50
C TYR A 189 4.11 20.05 0.46
N CYS A 190 2.96 20.35 1.05
CA CYS A 190 1.81 19.46 1.11
C CYS A 190 0.78 19.72 0.00
N CYS A 191 1.04 20.68 -0.90
CA CYS A 191 0.12 21.09 -1.97
C CYS A 191 -1.29 21.43 -1.46
N THR A 192 -1.39 22.16 -0.35
CA THR A 192 -2.67 22.56 0.25
C THR A 192 -2.93 24.06 0.11
N GLY A 193 -4.20 24.48 0.30
CA GLY A 193 -4.60 25.88 0.19
C GLY A 193 -4.30 26.47 -1.19
N ALA A 194 -3.50 27.55 -1.22
CA ALA A 194 -3.13 28.23 -2.48
C ALA A 194 -2.25 27.38 -3.42
N TYR A 195 -1.74 26.24 -2.95
CA TYR A 195 -0.79 25.39 -3.68
C TYR A 195 -1.40 24.12 -4.31
N ILE A 196 -2.72 23.91 -4.20
CA ILE A 196 -3.43 22.71 -4.69
C ILE A 196 -3.22 22.43 -6.19
N ASN A 197 -2.93 23.46 -6.99
CA ASN A 197 -2.66 23.35 -8.43
C ASN A 197 -1.34 24.00 -8.85
N GLN A 198 -0.48 24.33 -7.88
CA GLN A 198 0.82 24.91 -8.19
C GLN A 198 1.85 23.78 -8.29
N ARG A 199 2.55 23.70 -9.43
CA ARG A 199 3.75 22.87 -9.49
C ARG A 199 4.77 23.47 -8.52
N PRO A 200 5.33 22.67 -7.59
CA PRO A 200 6.44 23.13 -6.76
C PRO A 200 7.54 23.74 -7.64
N VAL A 201 8.02 24.94 -7.28
CA VAL A 201 9.02 25.71 -8.05
C VAL A 201 10.36 24.94 -8.17
N HIS A 202 10.54 23.92 -7.33
CA HIS A 202 11.51 22.85 -7.49
C HIS A 202 10.79 21.50 -7.33
N PRO A 203 11.00 20.51 -8.22
CA PRO A 203 10.42 19.19 -8.01
C PRO A 203 10.85 18.67 -6.63
N LEU A 204 9.86 18.41 -5.76
CA LEU A 204 10.05 17.76 -4.47
C LEU A 204 10.62 16.33 -4.59
N SER A 205 10.80 15.87 -5.82
CA SER A 205 11.33 14.56 -6.23
C SER A 205 12.81 14.56 -6.64
N THR A 206 13.54 15.67 -6.52
CA THR A 206 15.01 15.65 -6.68
C THR A 206 15.69 15.27 -5.35
N LEU A 207 15.60 13.99 -5.02
CA LEU A 207 16.57 13.27 -4.17
C LEU A 207 17.09 12.06 -4.96
#